data_AF-A0A660TPF0-F1
#
_entry.id   AF-A0A660TPF0-F1
#
_cell.length_a   1.000
_cell.length_b   1.000
_cell.length_c   1.000
_cell.angle_alpha   90.00
_cell.angle_beta   90.00
_cell.angle_gamma   90.00
#
_symmetry.space_group_name_H-M   'P 1'
#
loop_
_entity.id
_entity.type
_entity.pdbx_description
1 polymer ?
#
loop_
_entity_poly.entity_id
_entity_poly.type
_entity_poly.pdbx_seq_one_letter_code
_entity_poly.pdbx_strand_id
1 'polypeptide(L)'
;KYTEGETEFIVPARLSREVTQKTQEIALKAHQVLGCRHFSRVDMVIKDGKEPYVLEVNTVPGMTTLSDLPKEAEAAGISYDELVERILLMGIK
;
A
#
# COMPACT_ATOMS: atom_id res chain seq x y z
N LYS A 1 -1.26 16.00 0.04
CA LYS A 1 -1.72 14.78 -0.65
C LYS A 1 -2.82 15.03 -1.68
N TYR A 2 -3.97 15.61 -1.31
CA TYR A 2 -5.12 15.72 -2.23
C TYR A 2 -5.08 16.94 -3.17
N THR A 3 -4.10 17.82 -3.01
CA THR A 3 -3.82 18.90 -3.97
C THR A 3 -2.91 18.35 -5.06
N GLU A 4 -3.32 18.50 -6.32
CA GLU A 4 -2.51 18.12 -7.47
C GLU A 4 -1.16 18.86 -7.47
N GLY A 5 -0.07 18.14 -7.75
CA GLY A 5 1.29 18.70 -7.74
C GLY A 5 1.99 18.72 -6.38
N GLU A 6 1.27 18.55 -5.27
CA GLU A 6 1.85 18.58 -3.90
C GLU A 6 2.39 17.22 -3.43
N THR A 7 2.28 16.17 -4.23
CA THR A 7 2.74 14.82 -3.88
C THR A 7 3.24 14.10 -5.12
N GLU A 8 4.51 13.68 -5.08
CA GLU A 8 5.13 12.82 -6.09
C GLU A 8 5.04 11.36 -5.65
N PHE A 9 4.45 10.52 -6.49
CA PHE A 9 4.41 9.07 -6.28
C PHE A 9 5.58 8.40 -6.98
N ILE A 10 6.52 7.88 -6.20
CA ILE A 10 7.64 7.09 -6.73
C ILE A 10 7.31 5.61 -6.55
N VAL A 11 6.72 5.01 -7.58
CA VAL A 11 6.30 3.60 -7.57
C VAL A 11 6.89 2.89 -8.80
N PRO A 12 7.72 1.83 -8.63
CA PRO A 12 8.16 1.26 -7.35
C PRO A 12 9.10 2.20 -6.58
N ALA A 13 9.08 2.09 -5.24
CA ALA A 13 9.94 2.88 -4.37
C ALA A 13 11.43 2.61 -4.69
N ARG A 14 12.28 3.64 -4.57
CA ARG A 14 13.73 3.57 -4.79
C ARG A 14 14.45 2.90 -3.60
N LEU A 15 14.14 1.64 -3.37
CA LEU A 15 14.69 0.82 -2.29
C LEU A 15 15.49 -0.34 -2.88
N SER A 16 16.47 -0.85 -2.11
CA SER A 16 17.13 -2.10 -2.49
C SER A 16 16.12 -3.25 -2.45
N ARG A 17 16.39 -4.31 -3.22
CA ARG A 17 15.52 -5.50 -3.24
C ARG A 17 15.31 -6.08 -1.83
N GLU A 18 16.36 -6.09 -1.02
CA GLU A 18 16.32 -6.57 0.36
C GLU A 18 15.36 -5.75 1.23
N VAL A 19 15.45 -4.42 1.16
CA VAL A 19 14.60 -3.53 1.95
C VAL A 19 13.16 -3.57 1.46
N THR A 20 12.93 -3.65 0.15
CA THR A 20 11.61 -3.85 -0.44
C THR A 20 10.95 -5.12 0.09
N GLN A 21 11.68 -6.24 0.07
CA GLN A 21 11.17 -7.52 0.54
C GLN A 21 10.85 -7.47 2.04
N LYS A 22 11.77 -6.93 2.86
CA LYS A 22 11.55 -6.75 4.30
C LYS A 22 10.33 -5.88 4.60
N THR A 23 10.13 -4.80 3.84
CA THR A 23 8.98 -3.88 3.98
C THR A 23 7.67 -4.60 3.66
N GLN A 24 7.63 -5.38 2.58
CA GLN A 24 6.46 -6.17 2.18
C GLN A 24 6.10 -7.24 3.23
N GLU A 25 7.10 -7.95 3.77
CA GLU A 25 6.92 -8.95 4.82
C GLU A 25 6.34 -8.33 6.09
N ILE A 26 6.85 -7.15 6.50
CA ILE A 26 6.33 -6.42 7.66
C ILE A 26 4.92 -5.90 7.43
N ALA A 27 4.60 -5.44 6.21
CA ALA A 27 3.26 -4.96 5.87
C ALA A 27 2.24 -6.10 5.99
N LEU A 28 2.57 -7.26 5.42
CA LEU A 28 1.73 -8.45 5.51
C LEU A 28 1.57 -8.91 6.96
N LYS A 29 2.66 -8.92 7.73
CA LYS A 29 2.61 -9.29 9.15
C LYS A 29 1.73 -8.32 9.95
N ALA A 30 1.85 -7.01 9.74
CA ALA A 30 1.03 -6.00 10.41
C ALA A 30 -0.46 -6.19 10.10
N HIS A 31 -0.80 -6.41 8.82
CA HIS A 31 -2.17 -6.73 8.41
C HIS A 31 -2.72 -7.97 9.14
N GLN A 32 -1.94 -9.05 9.19
CA GLN A 32 -2.36 -10.31 9.79
C GLN A 32 -2.52 -10.23 11.32
N VAL A 33 -1.53 -9.67 12.04
CA VAL A 33 -1.54 -9.62 13.50
C VAL A 33 -2.61 -8.68 14.06
N LEU A 34 -3.02 -7.66 13.29
CA LEU A 34 -4.13 -6.78 13.64
C LEU A 34 -5.50 -7.36 13.27
N GLY A 35 -5.55 -8.54 12.63
CA GLY A 35 -6.80 -9.18 12.22
C GLY A 35 -7.53 -8.42 11.10
N CYS A 36 -6.79 -7.66 10.29
CA CYS A 36 -7.37 -7.00 9.12
C CYS A 36 -7.91 -8.05 8.14
N ARG A 37 -8.93 -7.67 7.37
CA ARG A 37 -9.55 -8.51 6.33
C ARG A 37 -9.54 -7.78 5.00
N HIS A 38 -9.55 -8.56 3.93
CA HIS A 38 -9.63 -8.11 2.54
C HIS A 38 -8.38 -7.32 2.09
N PHE A 39 -8.21 -6.10 2.57
CA PHE A 39 -7.10 -5.22 2.21
C PHE A 39 -6.80 -4.21 3.30
N SER A 40 -5.59 -3.65 3.27
CA SER A 40 -5.19 -2.49 4.07
C SER A 40 -3.99 -1.82 3.40
N ARG A 41 -3.83 -0.52 3.59
CA ARG A 41 -2.55 0.15 3.33
C ARG A 41 -1.76 0.23 4.62
N VAL A 42 -0.50 -0.21 4.61
CA VAL A 42 0.39 -0.13 5.77
C VAL A 42 1.44 0.94 5.50
N ASP A 43 1.36 2.03 6.25
CA ASP A 43 2.26 3.16 6.06
C ASP A 43 3.50 2.97 6.91
N MET A 44 4.67 3.17 6.30
CA MET A 44 5.96 2.95 6.95
C MET A 44 6.94 4.08 6.67
N VAL A 45 7.88 4.26 7.60
CA VAL A 45 9.08 5.06 7.41
C VAL A 45 10.29 4.15 7.36
N ILE A 46 11.14 4.32 6.35
CA ILE A 46 12.41 3.60 6.23
C ILE A 46 13.52 4.45 6.86
N LYS A 47 14.02 4.04 8.01
CA LYS A 47 15.15 4.69 8.69
C LYS A 47 16.46 4.28 8.02
N ASP A 48 17.30 5.28 7.73
CA ASP A 48 18.64 5.13 7.14
C ASP A 48 18.67 4.31 5.83
N GLY A 49 17.54 4.25 5.12
CA GLY A 49 17.38 3.45 3.90
C GLY A 49 17.41 1.93 4.14
N LYS A 50 17.26 1.46 5.38
CA LYS A 50 17.43 0.04 5.75
C LYS A 50 16.29 -0.53 6.59
N GLU A 51 15.83 0.23 7.59
CA GLU A 51 14.93 -0.31 8.62
C GLU A 51 13.52 0.25 8.50
N PRO A 52 12.52 -0.56 8.10
CA PRO A 52 11.12 -0.13 8.09
C PRO A 52 10.51 -0.07 9.49
N TYR A 53 9.82 1.04 9.78
CA TYR A 53 8.99 1.23 10.97
C TYR A 53 7.55 1.47 10.54
N VAL A 54 6.62 0.64 11.05
CA VAL A 54 5.18 0.82 10.82
C VAL A 54 4.69 2.05 11.57
N LEU A 55 4.05 2.97 10.85
CA LEU A 55 3.38 4.13 11.42
C LEU A 55 1.92 3.80 11.74
N GLU A 56 1.19 3.31 10.74
CA GLU A 56 -0.23 3.01 10.85
C GLU A 56 -0.69 1.97 9.83
N VAL A 57 -1.88 1.41 10.09
CA VAL A 57 -2.58 0.51 9.17
C VAL A 57 -3.94 1.10 8.86
N ASN A 58 -4.16 1.43 7.59
CA ASN A 58 -5.40 2.00 7.08
C ASN A 58 -6.25 0.88 6.47
N THR A 59 -7.37 0.54 7.11
CA THR A 59 -8.29 -0.51 6.64
C THR A 59 -9.28 -0.02 5.56
N VAL A 60 -9.40 1.30 5.39
CA VAL A 60 -10.17 1.95 4.31
C VAL A 60 -9.33 3.10 3.75
N PRO A 61 -8.26 2.80 2.99
CA PRO A 61 -7.43 3.83 2.37
C PRO A 61 -8.22 4.60 1.30
N GLY A 62 -7.73 5.79 0.96
CA GLY A 62 -8.27 6.57 -0.14
C GLY A 62 -8.21 5.82 -1.47
N MET A 63 -9.19 6.06 -2.34
CA MET A 63 -9.35 5.39 -3.64
C MET A 63 -9.36 6.38 -4.82
N THR A 64 -8.90 7.61 -4.62
CA THR A 64 -8.79 8.59 -5.72
C THR A 64 -7.55 8.30 -6.58
N THR A 65 -7.46 8.92 -7.76
CA THR A 65 -6.26 8.87 -8.63
C THR A 65 -4.99 9.42 -7.96
N LEU A 66 -5.15 10.17 -6.86
CA LEU A 66 -4.07 10.71 -6.01
C LEU A 66 -3.90 9.92 -4.69
N SER A 67 -4.40 8.69 -4.63
CA SER A 67 -4.27 7.81 -3.46
C SER A 67 -3.26 6.70 -3.71
N ASP A 68 -2.60 6.21 -2.66
CA ASP A 68 -1.49 5.26 -2.80
C ASP A 68 -1.98 3.90 -3.29
N LEU A 69 -3.07 3.36 -2.74
CA LEU A 69 -3.52 2.01 -3.09
C LEU A 69 -3.81 1.86 -4.60
N PRO A 70 -4.54 2.78 -5.27
CA PRO A 70 -4.64 2.76 -6.73
C PRO A 70 -3.30 2.86 -7.47
N LYS A 71 -2.36 3.70 -7.00
CA LYS A 71 -1.03 3.86 -7.61
C LYS A 71 -0.14 2.63 -7.46
N GLU A 72 -0.20 1.99 -6.30
CA GLU A 72 0.48 0.73 -6.00
C GLU A 72 -0.09 -0.42 -6.84
N ALA A 73 -1.41 -0.50 -6.96
CA ALA A 73 -2.10 -1.49 -7.78
C ALA A 73 -1.72 -1.34 -9.27
N GLU A 74 -1.74 -0.11 -9.80
CA GLU A 74 -1.34 0.20 -11.17
C GLU A 74 0.10 -0.28 -11.44
N ALA A 75 1.04 0.00 -10.54
CA ALA A 75 2.42 -0.45 -10.65
C ALA A 75 2.58 -1.98 -10.54
N ALA A 76 1.64 -2.65 -9.87
CA ALA A 76 1.55 -4.11 -9.81
C ALA A 76 0.82 -4.73 -11.03
N GLY A 77 0.42 -3.91 -12.02
CA GLY A 77 -0.29 -4.37 -13.21
C GLY A 77 -1.79 -4.61 -12.98
N ILE A 78 -2.36 -4.11 -11.89
CA ILE A 78 -3.78 -4.21 -11.56
C ILE A 78 -4.44 -2.88 -11.94
N SER A 79 -5.36 -2.92 -12.91
CA SER A 79 -6.11 -1.73 -13.30
C SER A 79 -7.01 -1.23 -12.17
N TYR A 80 -7.45 0.03 -12.24
CA TYR A 80 -8.37 0.59 -11.24
C TYR A 80 -9.68 -0.21 -11.13
N ASP A 81 -10.27 -0.55 -12.28
CA ASP A 81 -11.52 -1.32 -12.32
C ASP A 81 -11.32 -2.72 -11.74
N GLU A 82 -10.19 -3.38 -12.04
CA GLU A 82 -9.85 -4.68 -11.47
C GLU A 82 -9.61 -4.60 -9.96
N LEU A 83 -8.99 -3.52 -9.47
CA LEU A 83 -8.82 -3.29 -8.04
C LEU A 83 -10.18 -3.15 -7.34
N VAL A 84 -11.09 -2.35 -7.90
CA VAL A 84 -12.45 -2.17 -7.37
C VAL A 84 -13.22 -3.49 -7.38
N GLU A 85 -13.15 -4.25 -8.47
CA GLU A 85 -13.78 -5.57 -8.58
C GLU A 85 -13.24 -6.55 -7.53
N ARG A 86 -11.91 -6.61 -7.34
CA ARG A 86 -11.29 -7.46 -6.31
C ARG A 86 -11.79 -7.09 -4.91
N ILE A 87 -11.88 -5.80 -4.58
CA ILE A 87 -12.40 -5.32 -3.29
C ILE A 87 -13.87 -5.74 -3.11
N LEU A 88 -14.70 -5.55 -4.14
CA LEU A 88 -16.11 -5.96 -4.12
C LEU A 88 -16.24 -7.47 -3.87
N LEU A 89 -15.52 -8.29 -4.63
CA LEU A 89 -15.57 -9.76 -4.52
C LEU A 89 -15.05 -10.28 -3.18
N MET A 90 -14.09 -9.59 -2.55
CA MET A 90 -13.64 -9.92 -1.20
C MET A 90 -14.72 -9.65 -0.14
N GLY A 91 -15.55 -8.62 -0.32
CA GLY A 91 -16.61 -8.27 0.63
C GLY A 91 -17.87 -9.14 0.59
N ILE A 92 -17.99 -10.01 -0.42
CA ILE A 92 -19.15 -10.92 -0.61
C ILE A 92 -18.90 -12.31 0.00
N LYS A 93 -17.67 -12.59 0.46
CA LYS A 93 -17.28 -13.85 1.13
C LYS A 93 -17.17 -13.67 2.63
#